data_AF-A0A485KQ13-F1
#
_entry.id   AF-A0A485KQ13-F1
#
_cell.length_a   1.000
_cell.length_b   1.000
_cell.length_c   1.000
_cell.angle_alpha   90.00
_cell.angle_beta   90.00
_cell.angle_gamma   90.00
#
_symmetry.space_group_name_H-M   'P 1'
#
loop_
_entity.id
_entity.type
_entity.pdbx_description
1 polymer ?
#
loop_
_entity_poly.entity_id
_entity_poly.type
_entity_poly.pdbx_seq_one_letter_code
_entity_poly.pdbx_strand_id
1 'polypeptide(L)'
;MTSTTPLKSSNDATTTTPYLEFASVRFQQDGDASAFRVSLTKPLFKLVSIWIECKRTKAQWTCEVSCFRDHAPTDADYLLPAAVVLEALETALGCASDASNPQRPQPSIDSSVSFSMDDRSTGNLVLQIKLCASFCAEFAFNMTPLARDATAVLSAKLRDVEDELAQHRLAFAALSAECSTPTTNGHAIAWATKSPRQSTTFEVADDGCSVTVHQTGLYVVDVEGTPSFENCGLRLMVDGKWRADSETDDANGVYLNSTLILVRGASVVVKAFDMDHYEGCKARAVFVSSASMHLVLLRSLPI
;
A
#
# COMPACT_ATOMS: atom_id res chain seq x y z
N MET A 1 20.97 -56.64 24.72
CA MET A 1 20.05 -55.86 23.88
C MET A 1 19.70 -54.59 24.62
N THR A 2 20.54 -53.55 24.49
CA THR A 2 20.33 -52.24 25.10
C THR A 2 19.85 -51.30 24.00
N SER A 3 18.56 -50.96 24.07
CA SER A 3 17.90 -50.05 23.13
C SER A 3 18.34 -48.62 23.44
N THR A 4 19.02 -47.98 22.49
CA THR A 4 19.46 -46.58 22.56
C THR A 4 18.40 -45.72 21.88
N THR A 5 17.65 -44.97 22.66
CA THR A 5 16.74 -43.92 22.17
C THR A 5 17.55 -42.75 21.59
N PRO A 6 17.23 -42.24 20.39
CA PRO A 6 17.88 -41.04 19.87
C PRO A 6 17.24 -39.80 20.49
N LEU A 7 18.06 -38.96 21.12
CA LEU A 7 17.70 -37.61 21.52
C LEU A 7 17.31 -36.80 20.28
N LYS A 8 16.06 -36.35 20.26
CA LYS A 8 15.55 -35.35 19.33
C LYS A 8 16.21 -34.01 19.68
N SER A 9 17.18 -33.57 18.87
CA SER A 9 17.75 -32.23 18.97
C SER A 9 16.68 -31.21 18.57
N SER A 10 16.08 -30.57 19.56
CA SER A 10 15.29 -29.36 19.36
C SER A 10 16.26 -28.24 18.99
N ASN A 11 16.40 -27.98 17.69
CA ASN A 11 17.06 -26.77 17.22
C ASN A 11 16.14 -25.59 17.54
N ASP A 12 16.40 -24.97 18.68
CA ASP A 12 15.80 -23.72 19.10
C ASP A 12 16.34 -22.62 18.18
N ALA A 13 15.63 -22.38 17.07
CA ALA A 13 15.94 -21.30 16.15
C ALA A 13 15.64 -19.98 16.86
N THR A 14 16.69 -19.32 17.34
CA THR A 14 16.61 -17.95 17.85
C THR A 14 16.18 -17.05 16.69
N THR A 15 14.90 -16.71 16.65
CA THR A 15 14.30 -15.87 15.62
C THR A 15 14.91 -14.47 15.71
N THR A 16 15.93 -14.22 14.90
CA THR A 16 16.55 -12.90 14.79
C THR A 16 15.65 -12.03 13.93
N THR A 17 15.12 -10.94 14.50
CA THR A 17 14.26 -10.00 13.78
C THR A 17 15.01 -9.39 12.59
N PRO A 18 14.40 -9.31 11.39
CA PRO A 18 15.02 -8.64 10.25
C PRO A 18 15.17 -7.15 10.55
N TYR A 19 16.33 -6.59 10.21
CA TYR A 19 16.56 -5.14 10.32
C TYR A 19 16.19 -4.42 9.01
N LEU A 20 16.09 -5.17 7.90
CA LEU A 20 15.64 -4.69 6.62
C LEU A 20 14.79 -5.77 5.94
N GLU A 21 13.63 -5.39 5.41
CA GLU A 21 12.72 -6.30 4.71
C GLU A 21 12.10 -5.60 3.51
N PHE A 22 12.17 -6.24 2.36
CA PHE A 22 11.56 -5.80 1.11
C PHE A 22 10.49 -6.79 0.70
N ALA A 23 9.23 -6.35 0.72
CA ALA A 23 8.07 -7.20 0.46
C ALA A 23 7.95 -7.66 -1.02
N SER A 24 8.54 -6.91 -1.94
CA SER A 24 8.49 -7.18 -3.38
C SER A 24 9.71 -6.62 -4.08
N VAL A 25 10.71 -7.47 -4.33
CA VAL A 25 11.92 -7.21 -5.12
C VAL A 25 11.78 -7.88 -6.47
N ARG A 26 12.14 -7.16 -7.54
CA ARG A 26 12.25 -7.72 -8.89
C ARG A 26 13.70 -7.63 -9.34
N PHE A 27 14.34 -8.79 -9.44
CA PHE A 27 15.72 -8.86 -9.90
C PHE A 27 15.81 -8.63 -11.41
N GLN A 28 16.95 -8.12 -11.87
CA GLN A 28 17.26 -8.04 -13.30
C GLN A 28 17.52 -9.46 -13.81
N GLN A 29 16.46 -10.16 -14.20
CA GLN A 29 16.55 -11.47 -14.87
C GLN A 29 15.85 -11.41 -16.22
N ASP A 30 16.43 -12.08 -17.20
CA ASP A 30 15.87 -12.25 -18.54
C ASP A 30 14.71 -13.27 -18.46
N GLY A 31 13.48 -12.78 -18.41
CA GLY A 31 12.29 -13.57 -18.77
C GLY A 31 11.33 -14.05 -17.66
N ASP A 32 11.72 -14.12 -16.38
CA ASP A 32 10.78 -14.50 -15.30
C ASP A 32 10.45 -13.30 -14.41
N ALA A 33 9.28 -12.69 -14.62
CA ALA A 33 8.76 -11.52 -13.89
C ALA A 33 8.33 -11.84 -12.44
N SER A 34 8.93 -12.86 -11.84
CA SER A 34 8.59 -13.32 -10.49
C SER A 34 9.01 -12.26 -9.46
N ALA A 35 8.09 -11.92 -8.56
CA ALA A 35 8.37 -11.05 -7.42
C ALA A 35 8.92 -11.88 -6.25
N PHE A 36 9.91 -11.32 -5.56
CA PHE A 36 10.57 -11.96 -4.43
C PHE A 36 10.40 -11.14 -3.16
N ARG A 37 10.40 -11.80 -2.01
CA ARG A 37 10.58 -11.15 -0.71
C ARG A 37 12.02 -11.34 -0.30
N VAL A 38 12.63 -10.29 0.22
CA VAL A 38 14.02 -10.32 0.70
C VAL A 38 14.06 -9.77 2.10
N SER A 39 14.76 -10.45 3.00
CA SER A 39 15.02 -9.94 4.34
C SER A 39 16.49 -10.11 4.72
N LEU A 40 17.00 -9.10 5.42
CA LEU A 40 18.35 -9.08 5.97
C LEU A 40 18.26 -9.10 7.49
N THR A 41 19.00 -10.01 8.10
CA THR A 41 19.14 -10.14 9.56
C THR A 41 20.61 -9.99 9.94
N LYS A 42 20.89 -9.65 11.21
CA LYS A 42 22.24 -9.62 11.78
C LYS A 42 22.38 -10.71 12.84
N PRO A 43 22.76 -11.94 12.46
CA PRO A 43 23.00 -13.01 13.42
C PRO A 43 24.18 -12.70 14.33
N LEU A 44 24.20 -13.32 15.51
CA LEU A 44 25.39 -13.33 16.36
C LEU A 44 26.58 -13.92 15.58
N PHE A 45 27.71 -13.21 15.56
CA PHE A 45 28.97 -13.61 14.91
C PHE A 45 28.94 -13.68 13.37
N LYS A 46 27.92 -13.11 12.71
CA LYS A 46 27.83 -12.96 11.26
C LYS A 46 27.71 -11.49 10.88
N LEU A 47 28.12 -11.13 9.67
CA LEU A 47 27.94 -9.78 9.14
C LEU A 47 26.49 -9.54 8.75
N VAL A 48 25.91 -10.49 8.01
CA VAL A 48 24.52 -10.46 7.56
C VAL A 48 24.05 -11.87 7.23
N SER A 49 22.77 -12.15 7.42
CA SER A 49 22.10 -13.31 6.83
C SER A 49 21.02 -12.82 5.87
N ILE A 50 21.11 -13.31 4.63
CA ILE A 50 20.27 -12.92 3.50
C ILE A 50 19.25 -14.04 3.30
N TRP A 51 17.96 -13.71 3.39
CA TRP A 51 16.88 -14.63 3.11
C TRP A 51 16.06 -14.14 1.92
N ILE A 52 15.75 -15.05 0.99
CA ILE A 52 14.96 -14.76 -0.20
C ILE A 52 13.81 -15.76 -0.30
N GLU A 53 12.61 -15.27 -0.59
CA GLU A 53 11.44 -16.09 -0.92
C GLU A 53 10.87 -15.71 -2.28
N CYS A 54 10.60 -16.69 -3.14
CA CYS A 54 9.81 -16.49 -4.34
C CYS A 54 8.32 -16.43 -3.96
N LYS A 55 7.64 -15.30 -4.19
CA LYS A 55 6.20 -15.16 -3.84
C LYS A 55 5.33 -16.16 -4.60
N ARG A 56 5.69 -16.48 -5.85
CA ARG A 56 4.94 -17.40 -6.72
C ARG A 56 5.03 -18.85 -6.26
N THR A 57 6.24 -19.36 -6.05
CA THR A 57 6.48 -20.79 -5.79
C THR A 57 6.64 -21.12 -4.31
N LYS A 58 6.81 -20.09 -3.46
CA LYS A 58 7.16 -20.20 -2.04
C LYS A 58 8.46 -20.96 -1.78
N ALA A 59 9.33 -21.01 -2.78
CA ALA A 59 10.70 -21.44 -2.61
C ALA A 59 11.45 -20.43 -1.75
N GLN A 60 12.29 -20.91 -0.84
CA GLN A 60 13.05 -20.08 0.08
C GLN A 60 14.53 -20.46 0.04
N TRP A 61 15.39 -19.46 0.18
CA TRP A 61 16.84 -19.63 0.23
C TRP A 61 17.45 -18.74 1.30
N THR A 62 18.58 -19.18 1.83
CA THR A 62 19.36 -18.43 2.82
C THR A 62 20.85 -18.42 2.51
N CYS A 63 21.54 -17.34 2.82
CA CYS A 63 22.99 -17.22 2.77
C CYS A 63 23.49 -16.47 4.02
N GLU A 64 24.36 -17.10 4.80
CA GLU A 64 25.01 -16.47 5.95
C GLU A 64 26.39 -15.95 5.57
N VAL A 65 26.58 -14.64 5.68
CA VAL A 65 27.83 -13.98 5.34
C VAL A 65 28.64 -13.72 6.60
N SER A 66 29.75 -14.43 6.75
CA SER A 66 30.77 -14.15 7.78
C SER A 66 31.81 -13.15 7.30
N CYS A 67 32.12 -13.17 6.01
CA CYS A 67 33.16 -12.34 5.39
C CYS A 67 32.81 -12.13 3.91
N PHE A 68 32.72 -10.87 3.46
CA PHE A 68 32.40 -10.57 2.05
C PHE A 68 33.50 -11.01 1.07
N ARG A 69 34.74 -11.16 1.53
CA ARG A 69 35.84 -11.63 0.70
C ARG A 69 35.60 -13.04 0.17
N ASP A 70 34.91 -13.88 0.95
CA ASP A 70 34.61 -15.27 0.59
C ASP A 70 33.57 -15.35 -0.55
N HIS A 71 32.95 -14.22 -0.87
CA HIS A 71 31.95 -14.08 -1.92
C HIS A 71 32.47 -13.34 -3.15
N ALA A 72 33.71 -12.83 -3.14
CA ALA A 72 34.33 -12.26 -4.32
C ALA A 72 34.92 -13.38 -5.21
N PRO A 73 35.11 -13.14 -6.53
CA PRO A 73 35.87 -14.03 -7.39
C PRO A 73 37.27 -14.34 -6.80
N THR A 74 37.75 -15.57 -6.98
CA THR A 74 39.03 -16.02 -6.44
C THR A 74 40.22 -15.19 -6.93
N ASP A 75 40.11 -14.63 -8.12
CA ASP A 75 41.10 -13.79 -8.80
C ASP A 75 40.84 -12.28 -8.64
N ALA A 76 39.87 -11.89 -7.81
CA ALA A 76 39.58 -10.49 -7.55
C ALA A 76 40.80 -9.77 -6.95
N ASP A 77 41.22 -8.69 -7.59
CA ASP A 77 42.32 -7.82 -7.17
C ASP A 77 41.86 -6.68 -6.23
N TYR A 78 40.61 -6.75 -5.79
CA TYR A 78 39.97 -5.74 -4.96
C TYR A 78 39.59 -6.23 -3.56
N LEU A 79 39.65 -5.30 -2.61
CA LEU A 79 39.19 -5.49 -1.24
C LEU A 79 38.35 -4.29 -0.85
N LEU A 80 37.03 -4.46 -0.88
CA LEU A 80 36.11 -3.42 -0.43
C LEU A 80 35.81 -3.57 1.07
N PRO A 81 35.70 -2.47 1.83
CA PRO A 81 35.25 -2.53 3.21
C PRO A 81 33.86 -3.17 3.31
N ALA A 82 33.65 -4.00 4.33
CA ALA A 82 32.38 -4.70 4.53
C ALA A 82 31.16 -3.74 4.59
N ALA A 83 31.34 -2.55 5.17
CA ALA A 83 30.31 -1.52 5.22
C ALA A 83 29.90 -1.05 3.81
N VAL A 84 30.84 -0.89 2.88
CA VAL A 84 30.57 -0.47 1.49
C VAL A 84 29.80 -1.55 0.73
N VAL A 85 30.20 -2.81 0.90
CA VAL A 85 29.51 -3.95 0.25
C VAL A 85 28.08 -4.09 0.78
N LEU A 86 27.90 -3.95 2.10
CA LEU A 86 26.58 -4.03 2.72
C LEU A 86 25.67 -2.86 2.30
N GLU A 87 26.19 -1.63 2.31
CA GLU A 87 25.44 -0.46 1.84
C GLU A 87 25.03 -0.60 0.37
N ALA A 88 25.94 -1.09 -0.49
CA ALA A 88 25.65 -1.33 -1.89
C ALA A 88 24.58 -2.43 -2.09
N LEU A 89 24.60 -3.49 -1.27
CA LEU A 89 23.58 -4.54 -1.28
C LEU A 89 22.20 -4.01 -0.89
N GLU A 90 22.12 -3.29 0.24
CA GLU A 90 20.88 -2.69 0.75
C GLU A 90 20.29 -1.70 -0.26
N THR A 91 21.15 -0.87 -0.86
CA THR A 91 20.77 0.10 -1.89
C THR A 91 20.25 -0.59 -3.14
N ALA A 92 20.96 -1.60 -3.66
CA ALA A 92 20.57 -2.31 -4.86
C ALA A 92 19.23 -3.07 -4.67
N LEU A 93 19.03 -3.69 -3.51
CA LEU A 93 17.77 -4.36 -3.16
C LEU A 93 16.60 -3.36 -3.07
N GLY A 94 16.81 -2.19 -2.46
CA GLY A 94 15.79 -1.14 -2.42
C GLY A 94 15.48 -0.56 -3.81
N CYS A 95 16.49 -0.40 -4.68
CA CYS A 95 16.25 -0.01 -6.07
C CYS A 95 15.44 -1.08 -6.82
N ALA A 96 15.72 -2.35 -6.58
CA ALA A 96 14.99 -3.47 -7.17
C ALA A 96 13.57 -3.66 -6.58
N SER A 97 13.27 -3.12 -5.38
CA SER A 97 11.90 -3.10 -4.83
C SER A 97 11.05 -1.98 -5.40
N ASP A 98 11.67 -0.83 -5.67
CA ASP A 98 10.97 0.43 -5.99
C ASP A 98 10.97 0.74 -7.50
N ALA A 99 11.13 -0.27 -8.37
CA ALA A 99 11.31 -0.13 -9.81
C ALA A 99 10.20 0.66 -10.56
N SER A 100 9.12 1.04 -9.88
CA SER A 100 8.03 1.90 -10.38
C SER A 100 8.15 3.38 -10.03
N ASN A 101 9.18 3.84 -9.30
CA ASN A 101 9.35 5.25 -8.91
C ASN A 101 10.50 5.95 -9.67
N PRO A 102 10.21 6.70 -10.77
CA PRO A 102 11.22 7.38 -11.57
C PRO A 102 11.83 8.64 -10.94
N GLN A 103 11.40 9.06 -9.74
CA GLN A 103 11.88 10.29 -9.08
C GLN A 103 12.90 10.07 -7.96
N ARG A 104 13.49 8.87 -7.84
CA ARG A 104 14.45 8.61 -6.76
C ARG A 104 15.73 9.43 -6.94
N PRO A 105 16.26 10.07 -5.87
CA PRO A 105 17.61 10.61 -5.90
C PRO A 105 18.59 9.52 -6.31
N GLN A 106 19.48 9.87 -7.24
CA GLN A 106 20.50 8.96 -7.77
C GLN A 106 21.32 8.39 -6.60
N PRO A 107 21.47 7.06 -6.48
CA PRO A 107 22.22 6.48 -5.36
C PRO A 107 23.68 6.96 -5.40
N SER A 108 24.28 7.09 -4.22
CA SER A 108 25.70 7.45 -4.05
C SER A 108 26.64 6.41 -4.69
N ILE A 109 26.17 5.17 -4.83
CA ILE A 109 26.89 4.03 -5.41
C ILE A 109 26.02 3.43 -6.51
N ASP A 110 26.58 3.28 -7.70
CA ASP A 110 25.92 2.56 -8.79
C ASP A 110 26.06 1.05 -8.54
N SER A 111 25.01 0.44 -8.00
CA SER A 111 24.96 -1.00 -7.72
C SER A 111 23.71 -1.66 -8.27
N SER A 112 23.85 -2.92 -8.67
CA SER A 112 22.76 -3.75 -9.18
C SER A 112 22.79 -5.14 -8.56
N VAL A 113 21.62 -5.76 -8.48
CA VAL A 113 21.46 -7.13 -7.97
C VAL A 113 20.70 -7.98 -8.99
N SER A 114 21.20 -9.20 -9.18
CA SER A 114 20.54 -10.25 -9.94
C SER A 114 20.43 -11.50 -9.09
N PHE A 115 19.36 -12.25 -9.28
CA PHE A 115 19.15 -13.52 -8.61
C PHE A 115 18.84 -14.56 -9.67
N SER A 116 19.56 -15.68 -9.64
CA SER A 116 19.36 -16.80 -10.56
C SER A 116 19.28 -18.11 -9.80
N MET A 117 18.55 -19.06 -10.35
CA MET A 117 18.51 -20.43 -9.86
C MET A 117 19.23 -21.34 -10.86
N ASP A 118 20.01 -22.28 -10.35
CA ASP A 118 20.55 -23.36 -11.18
C ASP A 118 19.54 -24.52 -11.31
N ASP A 119 19.89 -25.52 -12.14
CA ASP A 119 19.08 -26.73 -12.36
C ASP A 119 18.84 -27.55 -11.08
N ARG A 120 19.64 -27.34 -10.03
CA ARG A 120 19.56 -28.04 -8.75
C ARG A 120 18.75 -27.26 -7.70
N SER A 121 18.08 -26.19 -8.10
CA SER A 121 17.34 -25.28 -7.21
C SER A 121 18.23 -24.57 -6.19
N THR A 122 19.53 -24.50 -6.43
CA THR A 122 20.47 -23.66 -5.67
C THR A 122 20.31 -22.22 -6.17
N GLY A 123 20.12 -21.29 -5.25
CA GLY A 123 20.00 -19.88 -5.58
C GLY A 123 21.38 -19.23 -5.63
N ASN A 124 21.58 -18.28 -6.53
CA ASN A 124 22.76 -17.44 -6.56
C ASN A 124 22.32 -15.98 -6.68
N LEU A 125 22.61 -15.19 -5.65
CA LEU A 125 22.42 -13.74 -5.65
C LEU A 125 23.75 -13.09 -5.99
N VAL A 126 23.78 -12.27 -7.04
CA VAL A 126 24.98 -11.55 -7.46
C VAL A 126 24.77 -10.06 -7.26
N LEU A 127 25.70 -9.43 -6.53
CA LEU A 127 25.79 -7.98 -6.37
C LEU A 127 26.92 -7.46 -7.26
N GLN A 128 26.61 -6.48 -8.09
CA GLN A 128 27.60 -5.73 -8.85
C GLN A 128 27.67 -4.29 -8.33
N ILE A 129 28.88 -3.80 -8.12
CA ILE A 129 29.17 -2.45 -7.62
C ILE A 129 30.09 -1.76 -8.62
N LYS A 130 29.58 -0.73 -9.30
CA LYS A 130 30.35 0.11 -10.22
C LYS A 130 30.86 1.33 -9.47
N LEU A 131 32.16 1.37 -9.23
CA LEU A 131 32.81 2.53 -8.59
C LEU A 131 33.25 3.57 -9.61
N CYS A 132 33.62 3.14 -10.82
CA CYS A 132 33.91 4.01 -11.96
C CYS A 132 33.67 3.26 -13.28
N ALA A 133 33.79 3.95 -14.41
CA ALA A 133 33.47 3.40 -15.74
C ALA A 133 34.24 2.10 -16.09
N SER A 134 35.44 1.91 -15.54
CA SER A 134 36.30 0.76 -15.80
C SER A 134 36.41 -0.23 -14.65
N PHE A 135 35.77 0.03 -13.50
CA PHE A 135 35.91 -0.79 -12.31
C PHE A 135 34.56 -1.24 -11.78
N CYS A 136 34.35 -2.56 -11.80
CA CYS A 136 33.18 -3.22 -11.27
C CYS A 136 33.63 -4.32 -10.30
N ALA A 137 33.19 -4.23 -9.05
CA ALA A 137 33.35 -5.30 -8.08
C ALA A 137 32.10 -6.19 -8.11
N GLU A 138 32.31 -7.50 -8.14
CA GLU A 138 31.25 -8.50 -8.09
C GLU A 138 31.34 -9.32 -6.81
N PHE A 139 30.17 -9.64 -6.23
CA PHE A 139 30.05 -10.53 -5.08
C PHE A 139 28.92 -11.54 -5.34
N ALA A 140 29.24 -12.83 -5.30
CA ALA A 140 28.32 -13.93 -5.51
C ALA A 140 27.98 -14.63 -4.18
N PHE A 141 26.71 -14.59 -3.82
CA PHE A 141 26.16 -15.19 -2.62
C PHE A 141 25.45 -16.50 -3.01
N ASN A 142 26.19 -17.61 -2.90
CA ASN A 142 25.63 -18.94 -3.05
C ASN A 142 24.63 -19.19 -1.91
N MET A 143 23.38 -19.47 -2.28
CA MET A 143 22.27 -19.59 -1.34
C MET A 143 21.81 -21.04 -1.19
N THR A 144 21.66 -21.47 0.06
CA THR A 144 21.18 -22.80 0.40
C THR A 144 19.65 -22.82 0.37
N PRO A 145 19.01 -23.75 -0.37
CA PRO A 145 17.56 -23.91 -0.34
C PRO A 145 17.08 -24.35 1.04
N LEU A 146 16.02 -23.72 1.54
CA LEU A 146 15.38 -24.11 2.79
C LEU A 146 14.31 -25.18 2.52
N ALA A 147 14.31 -26.22 3.35
CA ALA A 147 13.31 -27.28 3.27
C ALA A 147 11.91 -26.71 3.52
N ARG A 148 10.96 -27.01 2.63
CA ARG A 148 9.58 -26.56 2.73
C ARG A 148 8.82 -27.45 3.71
N ASP A 149 8.59 -26.97 4.92
CA ASP A 149 7.51 -27.53 5.74
C ASP A 149 6.17 -27.01 5.17
N ALA A 150 5.17 -27.88 5.07
CA ALA A 150 3.81 -27.52 4.65
C ALA A 150 3.24 -26.38 5.53
N THR A 151 3.60 -26.38 6.83
CA THR A 151 3.24 -25.31 7.76
C THR A 151 3.87 -23.97 7.36
N ALA A 152 5.16 -23.95 7.00
CA ALA A 152 5.87 -22.75 6.57
C ALA A 152 5.29 -22.18 5.26
N VAL A 153 4.90 -23.04 4.32
CA VAL A 153 4.23 -22.61 3.09
C VAL A 153 2.87 -21.98 3.39
N LEU A 154 2.10 -22.58 4.30
CA LEU A 154 0.81 -22.02 4.71
C LEU A 154 0.97 -20.67 5.42
N SER A 155 1.94 -20.54 6.33
CA SER A 155 2.26 -19.26 6.99
C SER A 155 2.70 -18.19 5.98
N ALA A 156 3.50 -18.56 4.97
CA ALA A 156 3.92 -17.64 3.92
C ALA A 156 2.75 -17.20 3.02
N LYS A 157 1.80 -18.10 2.74
CA LYS A 157 0.57 -17.77 2.01
C LYS A 157 -0.36 -16.88 2.84
N LEU A 158 -0.55 -17.19 4.12
CA LEU A 158 -1.35 -16.37 5.02
C LEU A 158 -0.82 -14.94 5.06
N ARG A 159 0.50 -14.79 5.22
CA ARG A 159 1.14 -13.47 5.25
C ARG A 159 0.99 -12.72 3.94
N ASP A 160 1.09 -13.40 2.79
CA ASP A 160 0.84 -12.75 1.49
C ASP A 160 -0.60 -12.25 1.37
N VAL A 161 -1.58 -13.04 1.83
CA VAL A 161 -2.99 -12.61 1.85
C VAL A 161 -3.20 -11.44 2.83
N GLU A 162 -2.53 -11.44 3.98
CA GLU A 162 -2.56 -10.33 4.93
C GLU A 162 -1.93 -9.06 4.36
N ASP A 163 -0.81 -9.17 3.64
CA ASP A 163 -0.13 -8.06 2.98
C ASP A 163 -0.99 -7.49 1.84
N GLU A 164 -1.58 -8.35 1.00
CA GLU A 164 -2.54 -7.94 -0.05
C GLU A 164 -3.75 -7.26 0.59
N LEU A 165 -4.30 -7.83 1.66
CA LEU A 165 -5.42 -7.24 2.37
C LEU A 165 -5.04 -5.89 3.00
N ALA A 166 -3.83 -5.73 3.52
CA ALA A 166 -3.34 -4.45 4.04
C ALA A 166 -3.19 -3.40 2.94
N GLN A 167 -2.65 -3.78 1.78
CA GLN A 167 -2.58 -2.93 0.60
C GLN A 167 -3.98 -2.53 0.10
N HIS A 168 -4.94 -3.46 0.12
CA HIS A 168 -6.33 -3.17 -0.25
C HIS A 168 -7.10 -2.40 0.83
N ARG A 169 -6.77 -2.55 2.11
CA ARG A 169 -7.35 -1.74 3.20
C ARG A 169 -6.94 -0.27 3.11
N LEU A 170 -5.75 0.03 2.58
CA LEU A 170 -5.36 1.39 2.22
C LEU A 170 -6.16 1.94 1.01
N ALA A 171 -6.82 1.08 0.23
CA ALA A 171 -7.60 1.47 -0.93
C ALA A 171 -9.09 1.68 -0.65
N PHE A 172 -9.60 1.30 0.52
CA PHE A 172 -11.02 1.47 0.88
C PHE A 172 -11.16 2.22 2.19
N ALA A 173 -10.99 3.53 2.13
CA ALA A 173 -11.48 4.41 3.18
C ALA A 173 -12.93 4.79 2.86
N ALA A 174 -13.85 4.54 3.78
CA ALA A 174 -15.25 4.93 3.65
C ALA A 174 -15.68 5.77 4.85
N LEU A 175 -16.38 6.87 4.59
CA LEU A 175 -17.08 7.67 5.58
C LEU A 175 -18.58 7.42 5.41
N SER A 176 -19.27 7.14 6.51
CA SER A 176 -20.74 7.09 6.57
C SER A 176 -21.23 8.14 7.56
N ALA A 177 -22.04 9.08 7.06
CA ALA A 177 -22.61 10.15 7.85
C ALA A 177 -24.14 10.19 7.69
N GLU A 178 -24.83 10.61 8.76
CA GLU A 178 -26.27 10.79 8.77
C GLU A 178 -26.64 12.18 9.21
N CYS A 179 -27.74 12.69 8.67
CA CYS A 179 -28.31 13.95 9.10
C CYS A 179 -29.26 13.74 10.28
N SER A 180 -28.92 14.29 11.44
CA SER A 180 -29.74 14.15 12.67
C SER A 180 -30.93 15.11 12.74
N THR A 181 -30.94 16.16 11.91
CA THR A 181 -31.96 17.23 11.95
C THR A 181 -32.39 17.63 10.54
N PRO A 182 -33.70 17.87 10.28
CA PRO A 182 -34.14 18.35 8.97
C PRO A 182 -33.39 19.62 8.56
N THR A 183 -32.93 19.66 7.31
CA THR A 183 -32.29 20.85 6.75
C THR A 183 -33.31 21.98 6.56
N THR A 184 -32.85 23.23 6.58
CA THR A 184 -33.67 24.37 6.14
C THR A 184 -33.24 24.80 4.74
N ASN A 185 -34.14 25.44 4.00
CA ASN A 185 -33.97 25.74 2.57
C ASN A 185 -32.65 26.43 2.21
N GLY A 186 -31.96 25.91 1.19
CA GLY A 186 -30.71 26.48 0.68
C GLY A 186 -29.49 26.29 1.59
N HIS A 187 -29.68 25.67 2.77
CA HIS A 187 -28.61 25.35 3.69
C HIS A 187 -27.97 23.98 3.38
N ALA A 188 -26.71 23.86 3.76
CA ALA A 188 -25.98 22.60 3.68
C ALA A 188 -26.57 21.58 4.66
N ILE A 189 -26.48 20.30 4.29
CA ILE A 189 -26.87 19.19 5.15
C ILE A 189 -25.85 19.05 6.28
N ALA A 190 -26.33 19.10 7.53
CA ALA A 190 -25.51 18.85 8.71
C ALA A 190 -25.35 17.34 8.93
N TRP A 191 -24.11 16.89 9.01
CA TRP A 191 -23.66 15.52 9.10
C TRP A 191 -23.19 15.18 10.52
N ALA A 192 -23.75 14.11 11.08
CA ALA A 192 -23.21 13.42 12.24
C ALA A 192 -22.53 12.13 11.77
N THR A 193 -21.26 11.94 12.15
CA THR A 193 -20.54 10.72 11.82
C THR A 193 -21.07 9.54 12.64
N LYS A 194 -21.40 8.44 11.97
CA LYS A 194 -21.82 7.19 12.67
C LYS A 194 -20.68 6.52 13.44
N SER A 195 -19.44 6.90 13.18
CA SER A 195 -18.26 6.25 13.74
C SER A 195 -17.28 7.33 14.23
N PRO A 196 -16.94 7.35 15.53
CA PRO A 196 -16.03 8.35 16.11
C PRO A 196 -14.55 8.10 15.80
N ARG A 197 -14.23 7.21 14.84
CA ARG A 197 -12.85 7.00 14.43
C ARG A 197 -12.47 8.13 13.48
N GLN A 198 -11.59 9.03 13.95
CA GLN A 198 -10.83 9.94 13.09
C GLN A 198 -10.26 9.12 11.94
N SER A 199 -10.82 9.30 10.75
CA SER A 199 -10.29 8.73 9.53
C SER A 199 -9.13 9.61 9.10
N THR A 200 -7.98 9.02 8.77
CA THR A 200 -6.87 9.76 8.17
C THR A 200 -7.20 10.26 6.76
N THR A 201 -8.35 9.85 6.20
CA THR A 201 -8.78 10.18 4.83
C THR A 201 -9.89 11.23 4.80
N PHE A 202 -10.74 11.29 5.82
CA PHE A 202 -11.90 12.20 5.85
C PHE A 202 -12.13 12.79 7.24
N GLU A 203 -12.61 14.03 7.26
CA GLU A 203 -13.03 14.70 8.47
C GLU A 203 -14.28 15.52 8.20
N VAL A 204 -15.32 15.33 9.01
CA VAL A 204 -16.45 16.27 9.03
C VAL A 204 -15.96 17.51 9.75
N ALA A 205 -16.03 18.66 9.08
CA ALA A 205 -15.52 19.91 9.64
C ALA A 205 -16.35 20.35 10.86
N ASP A 206 -15.81 21.30 11.63
CA ASP A 206 -16.47 21.85 12.82
C ASP A 206 -17.83 22.51 12.53
N ASP A 207 -18.06 22.92 11.27
CA ASP A 207 -19.35 23.44 10.82
C ASP A 207 -20.44 22.35 10.73
N GLY A 208 -20.05 21.08 10.85
CA GLY A 208 -20.89 19.91 10.70
C GLY A 208 -21.47 19.74 9.30
N CYS A 209 -21.20 20.61 8.35
CA CYS A 209 -21.88 20.67 7.05
C CYS A 209 -20.98 20.29 5.88
N SER A 210 -19.67 20.36 6.09
CA SER A 210 -18.67 20.03 5.08
C SER A 210 -17.84 18.82 5.49
N VAL A 211 -17.43 18.05 4.48
CA VAL A 211 -16.48 16.95 4.65
C VAL A 211 -15.19 17.31 3.94
N THR A 212 -14.11 17.40 4.70
CA THR A 212 -12.78 17.67 4.20
C THR A 212 -12.07 16.36 3.88
N VAL A 213 -11.44 16.31 2.71
CA VAL A 213 -10.69 15.14 2.24
C VAL A 213 -9.20 15.34 2.51
N HIS A 214 -8.57 14.39 3.20
CA HIS A 214 -7.15 14.47 3.59
C HIS A 214 -6.19 13.78 2.62
N GLN A 215 -6.71 13.14 1.57
CA GLN A 215 -5.94 12.40 0.58
C GLN A 215 -6.37 12.77 -0.85
N THR A 216 -5.45 12.80 -1.81
CA THR A 216 -5.80 12.98 -3.22
C THR A 216 -6.19 11.64 -3.83
N GLY A 217 -7.31 11.60 -4.56
CA GLY A 217 -7.84 10.33 -5.07
C GLY A 217 -9.09 10.44 -5.93
N LEU A 218 -9.53 9.28 -6.42
CA LEU A 218 -10.82 9.05 -7.06
C LEU A 218 -11.82 8.60 -5.99
N TYR A 219 -12.94 9.33 -5.87
CA TYR A 219 -13.97 9.14 -4.86
C TYR A 219 -15.31 8.85 -5.49
N VAL A 220 -16.12 8.05 -4.80
CA VAL A 220 -17.56 7.92 -5.04
C VAL A 220 -18.28 8.59 -3.89
N VAL A 221 -19.23 9.46 -4.24
CA VAL A 221 -20.14 10.12 -3.32
C VAL A 221 -21.55 9.59 -3.60
N ASP A 222 -22.12 8.95 -2.60
CA ASP A 222 -23.49 8.47 -2.58
C ASP A 222 -24.25 9.25 -1.50
N VAL A 223 -25.35 9.87 -1.88
CA VAL A 223 -26.23 10.58 -0.94
C VAL A 223 -27.67 10.19 -1.23
N GLU A 224 -28.40 9.84 -0.20
CA GLU A 224 -29.84 9.60 -0.27
C GLU A 224 -30.58 10.39 0.81
N GLY A 225 -31.86 10.62 0.62
CA GLY A 225 -32.73 11.18 1.64
C GLY A 225 -34.19 11.24 1.22
N THR A 226 -35.04 11.69 2.14
CA THR A 226 -36.47 11.87 1.90
C THR A 226 -36.79 13.34 1.63
N PRO A 227 -37.26 13.69 0.42
CA PRO A 227 -37.60 15.08 0.09
C PRO A 227 -38.85 15.56 0.81
N SER A 228 -38.93 16.86 1.09
CA SER A 228 -40.11 17.49 1.69
C SER A 228 -41.33 17.63 0.76
N PHE A 229 -41.11 17.67 -0.55
CA PHE A 229 -42.14 17.78 -1.57
C PHE A 229 -41.59 17.36 -2.95
N GLU A 230 -42.50 17.16 -3.91
CA GLU A 230 -42.18 16.85 -5.31
C GLU A 230 -41.34 18.00 -5.92
N ASN A 231 -40.16 17.71 -6.45
CA ASN A 231 -39.17 18.67 -6.99
C ASN A 231 -38.10 19.19 -6.01
N CYS A 232 -37.98 18.60 -4.83
CA CYS A 232 -36.81 18.77 -3.97
C CYS A 232 -35.65 17.85 -4.45
N GLY A 233 -34.47 18.43 -4.68
CA GLY A 233 -33.26 17.73 -5.12
C GLY A 233 -32.07 17.89 -4.16
N LEU A 234 -31.03 17.08 -4.37
CA LEU A 234 -29.72 17.20 -3.72
C LEU A 234 -28.68 17.73 -4.70
N ARG A 235 -27.82 18.64 -4.25
CA ARG A 235 -26.74 19.23 -5.04
C ARG A 235 -25.41 19.03 -4.36
N LEU A 236 -24.47 18.41 -5.07
CA LEU A 236 -23.10 18.18 -4.65
C LEU A 236 -22.22 19.36 -5.06
N MET A 237 -21.57 19.96 -4.07
CA MET A 237 -20.64 21.07 -4.22
C MET A 237 -19.24 20.62 -3.76
N VAL A 238 -18.21 20.97 -4.52
CA VAL A 238 -16.80 20.77 -4.15
C VAL A 238 -16.10 22.13 -4.22
N ASP A 239 -15.52 22.56 -3.11
CA ASP A 239 -14.86 23.86 -2.95
C ASP A 239 -15.77 25.03 -3.39
N GLY A 240 -17.05 24.95 -3.04
CA GLY A 240 -18.06 25.93 -3.40
C GLY A 240 -18.49 25.91 -4.88
N LYS A 241 -17.97 24.99 -5.69
CA LYS A 241 -18.35 24.82 -7.11
C LYS A 241 -19.29 23.63 -7.28
N TRP A 242 -20.31 23.83 -8.11
CA TRP A 242 -21.27 22.79 -8.48
C TRP A 242 -20.59 21.63 -9.23
N ARG A 243 -20.98 20.39 -8.91
CA ARG A 243 -20.45 19.16 -9.53
C ARG A 243 -21.52 18.22 -10.06
N ALA A 244 -22.56 17.96 -9.28
CA ALA A 244 -23.62 17.04 -9.64
C ALA A 244 -24.91 17.42 -8.91
N ASP A 245 -26.04 17.09 -9.53
CA ASP A 245 -27.36 17.17 -8.91
C ASP A 245 -27.95 15.75 -8.86
N SER A 246 -28.88 15.51 -7.94
CA SER A 246 -29.65 14.27 -7.87
C SER A 246 -30.53 14.11 -9.08
N GLU A 247 -30.76 12.86 -9.47
CA GLU A 247 -31.89 12.49 -10.31
C GLU A 247 -33.08 12.24 -9.37
N THR A 248 -34.23 12.85 -9.65
CA THR A 248 -35.46 12.56 -8.90
C THR A 248 -36.28 11.52 -9.64
N ASP A 249 -36.58 10.42 -8.96
CA ASP A 249 -37.49 9.39 -9.43
C ASP A 249 -38.66 9.32 -8.42
N ASP A 250 -39.69 10.12 -8.69
CA ASP A 250 -40.93 10.21 -7.92
C ASP A 250 -40.79 10.54 -6.41
N ALA A 251 -41.94 10.68 -5.71
CA ALA A 251 -42.03 11.10 -4.32
C ALA A 251 -41.40 10.14 -3.28
N ASN A 252 -40.71 9.08 -3.71
CA ASN A 252 -40.20 8.01 -2.85
C ASN A 252 -38.79 8.24 -2.31
N GLY A 253 -38.04 9.22 -2.83
CA GLY A 253 -36.71 9.55 -2.34
C GLY A 253 -35.93 10.46 -3.27
N VAL A 254 -34.83 11.01 -2.78
CA VAL A 254 -33.85 11.74 -3.60
C VAL A 254 -32.50 11.04 -3.47
N TYR A 255 -31.85 10.79 -4.61
CA TYR A 255 -30.58 10.08 -4.66
C TYR A 255 -29.57 10.82 -5.54
N LEU A 256 -28.33 10.91 -5.06
CA LEU A 256 -27.20 11.50 -5.78
C LEU A 256 -26.04 10.51 -5.72
N ASN A 257 -25.62 10.04 -6.90
CA ASN A 257 -24.37 9.30 -7.08
C ASN A 257 -23.43 10.13 -7.96
N SER A 258 -22.19 10.30 -7.53
CA SER A 258 -21.17 10.94 -8.36
C SER A 258 -19.80 10.36 -8.11
N THR A 259 -19.04 10.18 -9.19
CA THR A 259 -17.63 9.79 -9.13
C THR A 259 -16.77 11.02 -9.45
N LEU A 260 -15.92 11.43 -8.52
CA LEU A 260 -15.14 12.67 -8.60
C LEU A 260 -13.67 12.44 -8.24
N ILE A 261 -12.77 13.21 -8.85
CA ILE A 261 -11.39 13.32 -8.39
C ILE A 261 -11.33 14.46 -7.37
N LEU A 262 -10.95 14.15 -6.14
CA LEU A 262 -10.78 15.13 -5.06
C LEU A 262 -9.31 15.24 -4.70
N VAL A 263 -8.86 16.47 -4.48
CA VAL A 263 -7.51 16.78 -4.02
C VAL A 263 -7.48 16.89 -2.50
N ARG A 264 -6.33 16.63 -1.90
CA ARG A 264 -6.12 16.88 -0.47
C ARG A 264 -6.50 18.32 -0.11
N GLY A 265 -7.34 18.47 0.90
CA GLY A 265 -7.90 19.73 1.37
C GLY A 265 -9.24 20.12 0.70
N ALA A 266 -9.73 19.35 -0.27
CA ALA A 266 -11.01 19.63 -0.90
C ALA A 266 -12.17 19.52 0.12
N SER A 267 -13.11 20.45 0.02
CA SER A 267 -14.32 20.52 0.85
C SER A 267 -15.54 20.07 0.06
N VAL A 268 -16.18 18.99 0.52
CA VAL A 268 -17.38 18.41 -0.06
C VAL A 268 -18.60 18.84 0.74
N VAL A 269 -19.58 19.44 0.07
CA VAL A 269 -20.82 19.92 0.69
C VAL A 269 -22.01 19.45 -0.13
N VAL A 270 -23.06 18.97 0.54
CA VAL A 270 -24.34 18.63 -0.11
C VAL A 270 -25.40 19.61 0.36
N LYS A 271 -26.21 20.10 -0.58
CA LYS A 271 -27.30 21.03 -0.31
C LYS A 271 -28.61 20.47 -0.83
N ALA A 272 -29.69 20.72 -0.11
CA ALA A 272 -31.04 20.57 -0.66
C ALA A 272 -31.36 21.79 -1.54
N PHE A 273 -32.02 21.58 -2.68
CA PHE A 273 -32.44 22.67 -3.56
C PHE A 273 -33.79 22.40 -4.22
N ASP A 274 -34.47 23.49 -4.59
CA ASP A 274 -35.73 23.46 -5.35
C ASP A 274 -35.39 23.37 -6.85
N MET A 275 -35.78 22.29 -7.52
CA MET A 275 -35.52 22.12 -8.95
C MET A 275 -36.34 23.09 -9.82
N ASP A 276 -37.47 23.58 -9.32
CA ASP A 276 -38.33 24.53 -10.03
C ASP A 276 -37.87 25.99 -9.86
N HIS A 277 -36.75 26.22 -9.16
CA HIS A 277 -36.25 27.56 -8.93
C HIS A 277 -35.62 28.15 -10.20
N TYR A 278 -36.47 28.70 -11.07
CA TYR A 278 -36.08 29.65 -12.10
C TYR A 278 -35.79 31.02 -11.48
N GLU A 279 -34.76 31.70 -11.99
CA GLU A 279 -34.39 33.08 -11.60
C GLU A 279 -35.64 34.00 -11.66
N GLY A 280 -36.21 34.33 -10.51
CA GLY A 280 -37.38 35.22 -10.38
C GLY A 280 -38.55 34.68 -9.53
N CYS A 281 -38.59 33.39 -9.22
CA CYS A 281 -39.60 32.81 -8.34
C CYS A 281 -39.17 32.87 -6.86
N LYS A 282 -40.13 33.12 -5.94
CA LYS A 282 -39.86 32.99 -4.50
C LYS A 282 -39.51 31.53 -4.20
N ALA A 283 -38.29 31.26 -3.73
CA ALA A 283 -37.85 29.92 -3.36
C ALA A 283 -38.81 29.30 -2.32
N ARG A 284 -39.37 28.13 -2.61
CA ARG A 284 -40.15 27.37 -1.62
C ARG A 284 -39.18 26.79 -0.61
N ALA A 285 -39.59 26.70 0.66
CA ALA A 285 -38.74 26.12 1.68
C ALA A 285 -38.52 24.62 1.39
N VAL A 286 -37.28 24.25 1.04
CA VAL A 286 -36.88 22.88 0.73
C VAL A 286 -36.16 22.24 1.89
N PHE A 287 -36.53 21.02 2.25
CA PHE A 287 -35.78 20.22 3.21
C PHE A 287 -35.67 18.76 2.77
N VAL A 288 -34.58 18.12 3.17
CA VAL A 288 -34.39 16.68 3.05
C VAL A 288 -34.23 16.12 4.46
N SER A 289 -35.06 15.15 4.81
CA SER A 289 -34.98 14.42 6.09
C SER A 289 -34.35 13.05 5.88
N SER A 290 -33.86 12.44 6.96
CA SER A 290 -33.26 11.10 6.93
C SER A 290 -32.12 10.97 5.91
N ALA A 291 -31.38 12.05 5.68
CA ALA A 291 -30.31 12.05 4.69
C ALA A 291 -29.13 11.20 5.18
N SER A 292 -28.62 10.34 4.31
CA SER A 292 -27.42 9.54 4.55
C SER A 292 -26.41 9.84 3.45
N MET A 293 -25.12 9.92 3.82
CA MET A 293 -24.01 10.09 2.88
C MET A 293 -22.98 9.00 3.09
N HIS A 294 -22.58 8.38 1.97
CA HIS A 294 -21.44 7.50 1.88
C HIS A 294 -20.39 8.12 0.95
N LEU A 295 -19.21 8.39 1.49
CA LEU A 295 -18.06 8.89 0.74
C LEU A 295 -16.96 7.85 0.77
N VAL A 296 -16.59 7.32 -0.39
CA VAL A 296 -15.65 6.19 -0.51
C VAL A 296 -14.47 6.60 -1.38
N LEU A 297 -13.25 6.45 -0.86
CA LEU A 297 -12.03 6.49 -1.66
C LEU A 297 -11.93 5.18 -2.43
N LEU A 298 -11.96 5.24 -3.76
CA LEU A 298 -11.74 4.06 -4.62
C LEU A 298 -10.27 3.84 -4.93
N ARG A 299 -9.52 4.93 -5.13
CA ARG A 299 -8.13 4.88 -5.56
C ARG A 299 -7.39 6.15 -5.14
N SER A 300 -6.30 6.00 -4.39
CA SER A 300 -5.39 7.13 -4.16
C SER A 300 -4.61 7.46 -5.43
N LEU A 301 -4.43 8.74 -5.70
CA LEU A 301 -3.62 9.24 -6.80
C LEU A 301 -2.35 9.90 -6.25
N PRO A 302 -1.18 9.64 -6.87
CA PRO A 302 0.05 10.33 -6.50
C PRO A 302 -0.11 11.84 -6.78
N ILE A 303 0.44 12.65 -5.88
CA ILE A 303 0.58 14.11 -6.04
C ILE A 303 1.89 14.37 -6.76
#